data_AF-A0A7J4QME0-F1
#
_entry.id   AF-A0A7J4QME0-F1
#
_cell.length_a   1.000
_cell.length_b   1.000
_cell.length_c   1.000
_cell.angle_alpha   90.00
_cell.angle_beta   90.00
_cell.angle_gamma   90.00
#
_symmetry.space_group_name_H-M   'P 1'
#
loop_
_entity.id
_entity.type
_entity.pdbx_description
1 polymer ?
#
loop_
_entity_poly.entity_id
_entity_poly.type
_entity_poly.pdbx_seq_one_letter_code
_entity_poly.pdbx_strand_id
1 'polypeptide(L)'
;MGWLGLDDTDHLGGGCTTWTMHVVLSNLPRGVRPLNDPCLVRLYPMAKARTRGNAALAAELHVDIPREEWFAWLQQMWKEHVAPLAGRRTESSHATRKQVASDPGMVWFENKPSSRFYSLAVRQETSLAEAPKPDWEAGGLGKIGAIAAVSWPNEVSTWEGIAWRGELDGPRTLDENVLKHLDGDQRLVACRDPRQGRGLLAPRGTSPVLFGLRGTVRSAVKDGMAALMAGSGTEPNTGSSLFRTNQGSGDHLTAPTSATVEKVQVLRGGHVALTTSDGTWL
;
A
#
# COMPACT_ATOMS: atom_id res chain seq x y z
N MET A 1 -2.08 -17.79 -16.85
CA MET A 1 -1.95 -17.05 -15.56
C MET A 1 -0.94 -15.94 -15.75
N GLY A 2 -0.93 -14.93 -14.89
CA GLY A 2 0.11 -13.90 -14.86
C GLY A 2 -0.12 -12.87 -13.77
N TRP A 3 0.73 -11.85 -13.72
CA TRP A 3 0.84 -10.90 -12.61
C TRP A 3 0.78 -9.46 -13.13
N LEU A 4 -0.21 -8.72 -12.64
CA LEU A 4 -0.34 -7.29 -12.85
C LEU A 4 0.32 -6.55 -11.69
N GLY A 5 1.11 -5.51 -11.97
CA GLY A 5 1.67 -4.60 -10.97
C GLY A 5 1.26 -3.16 -11.24
N LEU A 6 1.07 -2.35 -10.19
CA LEU A 6 0.72 -0.94 -10.28
C LEU A 6 1.36 -0.14 -9.13
N ASP A 7 1.90 1.04 -9.42
CA ASP A 7 2.38 1.98 -8.40
C ASP A 7 2.31 3.46 -8.83
N ASP A 8 2.52 4.35 -7.86
CA ASP A 8 2.71 5.80 -8.00
C ASP A 8 1.54 6.54 -8.65
N THR A 9 0.32 6.16 -8.26
CA THR A 9 -0.94 6.77 -8.74
C THR A 9 -1.56 7.74 -7.73
N ASP A 10 -0.96 7.88 -6.55
CA ASP A 10 -1.43 8.74 -5.46
C ASP A 10 -0.64 10.05 -5.36
N HIS A 11 -1.29 11.11 -4.88
CA HIS A 11 -0.65 12.38 -4.56
C HIS A 11 -1.33 13.02 -3.35
N LEU A 12 -0.74 14.07 -2.77
CA LEU A 12 -1.24 14.65 -1.51
C LEU A 12 -2.64 15.27 -1.60
N GLY A 13 -3.11 15.66 -2.79
CA GLY A 13 -4.42 16.28 -3.01
C GLY A 13 -5.49 15.34 -3.54
N GLY A 14 -5.18 14.05 -3.74
CA GLY A 14 -6.10 13.08 -4.31
C GLY A 14 -5.38 11.86 -4.89
N GLY A 15 -6.14 10.90 -5.41
CA GLY A 15 -5.57 9.64 -5.89
C GLY A 15 -5.22 8.66 -4.77
N CYS A 16 -5.21 7.38 -5.09
CA CYS A 16 -4.95 6.31 -4.14
C CYS A 16 -4.62 5.03 -4.91
N THR A 17 -3.40 4.51 -4.79
CA THR A 17 -2.96 3.33 -5.55
C THR A 17 -3.79 2.09 -5.26
N THR A 18 -4.33 1.95 -4.04
CA THR A 18 -5.25 0.87 -3.72
C THR A 18 -6.61 1.04 -4.41
N TRP A 19 -7.12 2.27 -4.54
CA TRP A 19 -8.34 2.56 -5.30
C TRP A 19 -8.14 2.33 -6.80
N THR A 20 -7.03 2.81 -7.36
CA THR A 20 -6.73 2.62 -8.78
C THR A 20 -6.63 1.13 -9.12
N MET A 21 -5.96 0.33 -8.28
CA MET A 21 -5.94 -1.13 -8.43
C MET A 21 -7.36 -1.73 -8.34
N HIS A 22 -8.19 -1.26 -7.39
CA HIS A 22 -9.58 -1.72 -7.28
C HIS A 22 -10.40 -1.43 -8.54
N VAL A 23 -10.25 -0.23 -9.12
CA VAL A 23 -10.90 0.14 -10.40
C VAL A 23 -10.43 -0.78 -11.52
N VAL A 24 -9.12 -1.05 -11.62
CA VAL A 24 -8.58 -1.94 -12.66
C VAL A 24 -9.13 -3.36 -12.52
N LEU A 25 -9.15 -3.91 -11.31
CA LEU A 25 -9.64 -5.27 -11.05
C LEU A 25 -11.17 -5.40 -11.20
N SER A 26 -11.92 -4.33 -10.93
CA SER A 26 -13.38 -4.32 -11.10
C SER A 26 -13.82 -4.25 -12.55
N ASN A 27 -12.93 -3.84 -13.47
CA ASN A 27 -13.21 -3.72 -14.90
C ASN A 27 -12.56 -4.83 -15.75
N LEU A 28 -12.13 -5.93 -15.12
CA LEU A 28 -11.55 -7.07 -15.85
C LEU A 28 -12.52 -7.61 -16.90
N PRO A 29 -12.03 -7.95 -18.11
CA PRO A 29 -12.88 -8.45 -19.17
C PRO A 29 -13.34 -9.88 -18.86
N ARG A 30 -14.39 -10.33 -19.55
CA ARG A 30 -14.84 -11.72 -19.46
C ARG A 30 -13.69 -12.66 -19.84
N GLY A 31 -13.52 -13.75 -19.08
CA GLY A 31 -12.38 -14.67 -19.25
C GLY A 31 -11.16 -14.31 -18.40
N VAL A 32 -11.16 -13.16 -17.72
CA VAL A 32 -10.10 -12.76 -16.79
C VAL A 32 -10.65 -12.64 -15.38
N ARG A 33 -9.92 -13.18 -14.40
CA ARG A 33 -10.30 -13.09 -12.97
C ARG A 33 -9.10 -13.12 -12.04
N PRO A 34 -9.17 -12.48 -10.86
CA PRO A 34 -8.17 -12.67 -9.82
C PRO A 34 -8.17 -14.11 -9.31
N LEU A 35 -6.98 -14.64 -9.01
CA LEU A 35 -6.81 -15.95 -8.38
C LEU A 35 -6.78 -15.86 -6.85
N ASN A 36 -6.25 -14.75 -6.32
CA ASN A 36 -6.00 -14.52 -4.91
C ASN A 36 -6.34 -13.07 -4.53
N ASP A 37 -6.32 -12.77 -3.23
CA ASP A 37 -6.33 -11.38 -2.76
C ASP A 37 -5.16 -10.61 -3.39
N PRO A 38 -5.37 -9.39 -3.90
CA PRO A 38 -4.27 -8.56 -4.39
C PRO A 38 -3.26 -8.26 -3.28
N CYS A 39 -2.02 -8.05 -3.68
CA CYS A 39 -0.91 -7.71 -2.78
C CYS A 39 -0.80 -6.19 -2.61
N LEU A 40 -0.59 -5.74 -1.37
CA LEU A 40 -0.17 -4.38 -1.02
C LEU A 40 1.22 -4.47 -0.37
N VAL A 41 2.22 -3.99 -1.08
CA VAL A 41 3.63 -4.19 -0.75
C VAL A 41 4.27 -2.85 -0.39
N ARG A 42 4.67 -2.70 0.87
CA ARG A 42 5.48 -1.57 1.34
C ARG A 42 6.91 -1.72 0.85
N LEU A 43 7.47 -0.67 0.29
CA LEU A 43 8.85 -0.60 -0.22
C LEU A 43 9.74 0.21 0.73
N TYR A 44 10.98 0.47 0.33
CA TYR A 44 11.99 1.11 1.17
C TYR A 44 11.45 2.40 1.83
N PRO A 45 11.31 2.43 3.17
CA PRO A 45 10.62 3.53 3.85
C PRO A 45 11.38 4.85 3.76
N MET A 46 12.67 4.84 3.39
CA MET A 46 13.48 6.05 3.29
C MET A 46 13.65 6.59 1.85
N ALA A 47 12.99 5.99 0.85
CA ALA A 47 13.09 6.46 -0.55
C ALA A 47 12.76 7.95 -0.72
N LYS A 48 13.58 8.67 -1.50
CA LYS A 48 13.48 10.12 -1.74
C LYS A 48 12.25 10.54 -2.51
N ALA A 49 11.81 9.74 -3.49
CA ALA A 49 10.64 10.02 -4.33
C ALA A 49 9.34 9.35 -3.85
N ARG A 50 9.25 8.91 -2.58
CA ARG A 50 8.05 8.22 -2.08
C ARG A 50 6.86 9.15 -1.83
N THR A 51 5.65 8.63 -2.09
CA THR A 51 4.41 9.12 -1.50
C THR A 51 4.30 8.70 -0.02
N ARG A 52 3.29 9.20 0.70
CA ARG A 52 3.11 8.86 2.11
C ARG A 52 2.73 7.38 2.25
N GLY A 53 3.71 6.55 2.60
CA GLY A 53 3.52 5.12 2.84
C GLY A 53 4.19 4.19 1.83
N ASN A 54 4.73 4.72 0.72
CA ASN A 54 5.54 4.00 -0.27
C ASN A 54 5.06 2.57 -0.55
N ALA A 55 3.86 2.43 -1.13
CA ALA A 55 3.21 1.14 -1.32
C ALA A 55 2.84 0.91 -2.78
N ALA A 56 3.30 -0.23 -3.32
CA ALA A 56 2.95 -0.72 -4.63
C ALA A 56 1.99 -1.91 -4.54
N LEU A 57 1.26 -2.17 -5.62
CA LEU A 57 0.18 -3.14 -5.67
C LEU A 57 0.48 -4.21 -6.73
N ALA A 58 0.05 -5.45 -6.47
CA ALA A 58 0.09 -6.51 -7.47
C ALA A 58 -1.14 -7.42 -7.39
N ALA A 59 -1.49 -8.09 -8.48
CA ALA A 59 -2.57 -9.07 -8.53
C ALA A 59 -2.20 -10.25 -9.43
N GLU A 60 -2.47 -11.45 -8.95
CA GLU A 60 -2.35 -12.68 -9.75
C GLU A 60 -3.66 -12.95 -10.47
N LEU A 61 -3.60 -13.06 -11.80
CA LEU A 61 -4.77 -13.18 -12.66
C LEU A 61 -4.73 -14.49 -13.47
N HIS A 62 -5.89 -15.12 -13.58
CA HIS A 62 -6.17 -16.08 -14.62
C HIS A 62 -6.64 -15.31 -15.85
N VAL A 63 -5.95 -15.46 -16.99
CA VAL A 63 -6.27 -14.79 -18.25
C VAL A 63 -6.57 -15.87 -19.28
N ASP A 64 -7.83 -15.96 -19.69
CA ASP A 64 -8.35 -16.92 -20.69
C ASP A 64 -8.89 -16.18 -21.91
N ILE A 65 -8.05 -15.30 -22.46
CA ILE A 65 -8.28 -14.56 -23.70
C ILE A 65 -6.96 -14.47 -24.47
N PRO A 66 -6.98 -14.23 -25.79
CA PRO A 66 -5.76 -14.07 -26.58
C PRO A 66 -4.85 -12.95 -26.05
N ARG A 67 -3.53 -13.18 -26.14
CA ARG A 67 -2.51 -12.23 -25.64
C ARG A 67 -2.67 -10.82 -26.19
N GLU A 68 -3.01 -10.70 -27.47
CA GLU A 68 -3.21 -9.42 -28.14
C GLU A 68 -4.40 -8.65 -27.56
N GLU A 69 -5.52 -9.35 -27.30
CA GLU A 69 -6.70 -8.77 -26.66
C GLU A 69 -6.40 -8.33 -25.22
N TRP A 70 -5.67 -9.15 -24.47
CA TRP A 70 -5.23 -8.79 -23.12
C TRP A 70 -4.34 -7.55 -23.10
N PHE A 71 -3.37 -7.46 -24.01
CA PHE A 71 -2.47 -6.30 -24.08
C PHE A 71 -3.19 -5.04 -24.55
N ALA A 72 -4.16 -5.16 -25.45
CA ALA A 72 -5.03 -4.06 -25.84
C ALA A 72 -5.86 -3.56 -24.65
N TRP A 73 -6.42 -4.47 -23.85
CA TRP A 73 -7.15 -4.13 -22.64
C TRP A 73 -6.26 -3.42 -21.59
N LEU A 74 -5.05 -3.93 -21.33
CA LEU A 74 -4.09 -3.26 -20.44
C LEU A 74 -3.76 -1.85 -20.92
N GLN A 75 -3.56 -1.68 -22.23
CA GLN A 75 -3.30 -0.39 -22.84
C GLN A 75 -4.49 0.58 -22.71
N GLN A 76 -5.72 0.08 -22.79
CA GLN A 76 -6.93 0.86 -22.58
C GLN A 76 -7.03 1.32 -21.11
N MET A 77 -6.90 0.40 -20.15
CA MET A 77 -6.95 0.72 -18.72
C MET A 77 -5.88 1.72 -18.31
N TRP A 78 -4.68 1.59 -18.88
CA TRP A 78 -3.62 2.59 -18.70
C TRP A 78 -4.09 3.99 -19.13
N LYS A 79 -4.60 4.12 -20.36
CA LYS A 79 -5.00 5.41 -20.94
C LYS A 79 -6.16 6.06 -20.19
N GLU A 80 -7.15 5.26 -19.80
CA GLU A 80 -8.40 5.77 -19.21
C GLU A 80 -8.28 6.06 -17.72
N HIS A 81 -7.54 5.23 -16.96
CA HIS A 81 -7.58 5.27 -15.51
C HIS A 81 -6.24 5.59 -14.82
N VAL A 82 -5.10 5.31 -15.48
CA VAL A 82 -3.77 5.43 -14.83
C VAL A 82 -3.00 6.64 -15.32
N ALA A 83 -2.80 6.78 -16.63
CA ALA A 83 -2.07 7.88 -17.25
C ALA A 83 -2.60 9.29 -16.86
N PRO A 84 -3.92 9.52 -16.72
CA PRO A 84 -4.45 10.83 -16.31
C PRO A 84 -4.11 11.24 -14.86
N LEU A 85 -3.52 10.32 -14.08
CA LEU A 85 -3.07 10.58 -12.71
C LEU A 85 -1.64 11.13 -12.68
N ALA A 86 -0.86 10.98 -13.77
CA ALA A 86 0.51 11.44 -13.85
C ALA A 86 0.64 12.98 -13.71
N GLY A 87 1.77 13.43 -13.17
CA GLY A 87 2.09 14.85 -13.05
C GLY A 87 1.29 15.58 -11.97
N ARG A 88 0.41 14.89 -11.22
CA ARG A 88 -0.37 15.51 -10.15
C ARG A 88 0.50 15.69 -8.92
N ARG A 89 0.50 16.92 -8.39
CA ARG A 89 1.24 17.31 -7.18
C ARG A 89 0.35 18.23 -6.34
N THR A 90 0.42 18.05 -5.03
CA THR A 90 -0.18 18.99 -4.08
C THR A 90 0.87 19.35 -3.06
N GLU A 91 1.03 20.65 -2.81
CA GLU A 91 2.03 21.12 -1.87
C GLU A 91 1.57 20.85 -0.44
N SER A 92 2.51 20.40 0.41
CA SER A 92 2.23 20.26 1.84
C SER A 92 2.47 21.60 2.52
N SER A 93 1.47 22.09 3.26
CA SER A 93 1.62 23.23 4.18
C SER A 93 2.28 22.85 5.51
N HIS A 94 2.45 21.55 5.78
CA HIS A 94 2.88 21.02 7.09
C HIS A 94 4.29 20.41 7.11
N ALA A 95 4.90 20.14 5.97
CA ALA A 95 6.21 19.51 5.90
C ALA A 95 7.12 20.21 4.88
N THR A 96 8.36 20.49 5.28
CA THR A 96 9.41 21.10 4.43
C THR A 96 9.93 20.19 3.32
N ARG A 97 9.49 18.93 3.30
CA ARG A 97 9.87 17.95 2.27
C ARG A 97 9.27 18.33 0.91
N LYS A 98 10.13 18.47 -0.11
CA LYS A 98 9.71 18.62 -1.50
C LYS A 98 8.91 17.39 -1.95
N GLN A 99 7.66 17.64 -2.31
CA GLN A 99 6.77 16.63 -2.91
C GLN A 99 7.15 16.42 -4.37
N VAL A 100 7.27 15.16 -4.78
CA VAL A 100 7.49 14.76 -6.17
C VAL A 100 6.12 14.57 -6.83
N ALA A 101 6.00 14.91 -8.11
CA ALA A 101 4.79 14.62 -8.86
C ALA A 101 4.66 13.10 -9.06
N SER A 102 3.43 12.60 -9.08
CA SER A 102 3.15 11.20 -9.41
C SER A 102 3.68 10.85 -10.80
N ASP A 103 4.36 9.72 -10.89
CA ASP A 103 4.86 9.12 -12.14
C ASP A 103 4.43 7.66 -12.23
N PRO A 104 3.13 7.40 -12.49
CA PRO A 104 2.55 6.07 -12.45
C PRO A 104 3.30 5.03 -13.27
N GLY A 105 3.23 3.78 -12.83
CA GLY A 105 3.71 2.65 -13.63
C GLY A 105 2.81 1.45 -13.50
N MET A 106 2.56 0.79 -14.63
CA MET A 106 1.80 -0.45 -14.70
C MET A 106 2.59 -1.49 -15.49
N VAL A 107 2.67 -2.72 -14.99
CA VAL A 107 3.44 -3.80 -15.60
C VAL A 107 2.66 -5.10 -15.60
N TRP A 108 2.94 -5.95 -16.57
CA TRP A 108 2.43 -7.31 -16.66
C TRP A 108 3.56 -8.30 -16.86
N PHE A 109 3.49 -9.40 -16.11
CA PHE A 109 4.35 -10.55 -16.26
C PHE A 109 3.51 -11.81 -16.48
N GLU A 110 3.79 -12.56 -17.53
CA GLU A 110 3.20 -13.90 -17.73
C GLU A 110 3.71 -14.87 -16.65
N ASN A 111 4.95 -14.68 -16.20
CA ASN A 111 5.58 -15.48 -15.15
C ASN A 111 6.12 -14.61 -14.02
N LYS A 112 5.88 -15.04 -12.77
CA LYS A 112 6.35 -14.28 -11.60
C LYS A 112 7.88 -14.13 -11.62
N PRO A 113 8.43 -12.91 -11.57
CA PRO A 113 9.86 -12.69 -11.50
C PRO A 113 10.44 -13.10 -10.13
N SER A 114 11.77 -13.22 -10.08
CA SER A 114 12.49 -13.54 -8.83
C SER A 114 12.26 -12.51 -7.73
N SER A 115 12.19 -12.99 -6.48
CA SER A 115 12.09 -12.16 -5.27
C SER A 115 13.31 -11.28 -4.98
N ARG A 116 14.39 -11.43 -5.76
CA ARG A 116 15.59 -10.59 -5.65
C ARG A 116 15.27 -9.11 -5.80
N PHE A 117 14.43 -8.74 -6.77
CA PHE A 117 14.14 -7.32 -7.00
C PHE A 117 13.30 -6.72 -5.87
N TYR A 118 12.34 -7.47 -5.33
CA TYR A 118 11.62 -7.09 -4.12
C TYR A 118 12.58 -6.85 -2.94
N SER A 119 13.52 -7.78 -2.72
CA SER A 119 14.48 -7.71 -1.60
C SER A 119 15.37 -6.47 -1.66
N LEU A 120 15.71 -6.00 -2.86
CA LEU A 120 16.42 -4.73 -3.06
C LEU A 120 15.50 -3.54 -2.79
N ALA A 121 14.34 -3.51 -3.44
CA ALA A 121 13.40 -2.38 -3.40
C ALA A 121 12.79 -2.13 -2.00
N VAL A 122 12.75 -3.14 -1.14
CA VAL A 122 12.27 -2.99 0.25
C VAL A 122 13.36 -2.48 1.21
N ARG A 123 14.64 -2.57 0.84
CA ARG A 123 15.80 -2.22 1.71
C ARG A 123 16.57 -0.99 1.27
N GLN A 124 16.49 -0.60 0.00
CA GLN A 124 17.27 0.51 -0.53
C GLN A 124 16.61 1.17 -1.75
N GLU A 125 17.13 2.34 -2.16
CA GLU A 125 16.76 2.96 -3.44
C GLU A 125 17.23 2.05 -4.59
N THR A 126 16.35 1.82 -5.56
CA THR A 126 16.58 0.91 -6.69
C THR A 126 16.19 1.61 -7.99
N SER A 127 16.76 1.17 -9.12
CA SER A 127 16.50 1.73 -10.44
C SER A 127 15.85 0.72 -11.40
N LEU A 128 15.27 1.22 -12.49
CA LEU A 128 14.72 0.35 -13.56
C LEU A 128 15.80 -0.47 -14.29
N ALA A 129 17.06 -0.05 -14.26
CA ALA A 129 18.14 -0.79 -14.92
C ALA A 129 18.40 -2.16 -14.30
N GLU A 130 18.04 -2.33 -13.01
CA GLU A 130 18.19 -3.58 -12.26
C GLU A 130 16.91 -4.42 -12.27
N ALA A 131 15.83 -3.92 -12.86
CA ALA A 131 14.52 -4.53 -12.82
C ALA A 131 14.38 -5.64 -13.85
N PRO A 132 13.70 -6.76 -13.53
CA PRO A 132 13.32 -7.75 -14.52
C PRO A 132 12.41 -7.12 -15.58
N LYS A 133 12.57 -7.54 -16.83
CA LYS A 133 11.81 -7.01 -17.97
C LYS A 133 10.37 -7.55 -17.97
N PRO A 134 9.34 -6.69 -17.92
CA PRO A 134 7.94 -7.11 -18.07
C PRO A 134 7.61 -7.58 -19.50
N ASP A 135 6.57 -8.40 -19.62
CA ASP A 135 5.99 -8.80 -20.92
C ASP A 135 5.17 -7.68 -21.56
N TRP A 136 4.61 -6.80 -20.71
CA TRP A 136 3.98 -5.54 -21.09
C TRP A 136 4.21 -4.50 -19.99
N GLU A 137 4.42 -3.23 -20.37
CA GLU A 137 4.62 -2.14 -19.44
C GLU A 137 4.15 -0.79 -19.99
N ALA A 138 3.74 0.11 -19.10
CA ALA A 138 3.46 1.51 -19.41
C ALA A 138 3.81 2.40 -18.22
N GLY A 139 4.16 3.66 -18.51
CA GLY A 139 4.48 4.67 -17.51
C GLY A 139 5.97 4.86 -17.22
N GLY A 140 6.26 5.52 -16.10
CA GLY A 140 7.59 5.95 -15.70
C GLY A 140 8.16 5.18 -14.51
N LEU A 141 8.57 5.90 -13.47
CA LEU A 141 9.30 5.37 -12.32
C LEU A 141 8.43 4.50 -11.40
N GLY A 142 7.09 4.66 -11.39
CA GLY A 142 6.18 3.75 -10.69
C GLY A 142 6.35 2.28 -11.11
N LYS A 143 6.96 2.02 -12.28
CA LYS A 143 7.31 0.65 -12.68
C LYS A 143 8.26 -0.03 -11.68
N ILE A 144 9.12 0.72 -10.99
CA ILE A 144 10.01 0.15 -9.95
C ILE A 144 9.18 -0.51 -8.87
N GLY A 145 8.19 0.20 -8.31
CA GLY A 145 7.37 -0.38 -7.27
C GLY A 145 6.41 -1.45 -7.79
N ALA A 146 5.82 -1.24 -8.97
CA ALA A 146 4.96 -2.23 -9.61
C ALA A 146 5.67 -3.58 -9.81
N ILE A 147 6.91 -3.55 -10.30
CA ILE A 147 7.74 -4.75 -10.49
C ILE A 147 8.12 -5.35 -9.13
N ALA A 148 8.45 -4.53 -8.13
CA ALA A 148 8.76 -5.01 -6.78
C ALA A 148 7.56 -5.70 -6.11
N ALA A 149 6.35 -5.17 -6.28
CA ALA A 149 5.13 -5.78 -5.77
C ALA A 149 4.83 -7.12 -6.43
N VAL A 150 5.02 -7.22 -7.75
CA VAL A 150 4.89 -8.50 -8.49
C VAL A 150 5.96 -9.50 -8.06
N SER A 151 7.17 -9.03 -7.73
CA SER A 151 8.30 -9.86 -7.28
C SER A 151 8.17 -10.35 -5.83
N TRP A 152 7.23 -9.81 -5.03
CA TRP A 152 7.12 -10.14 -3.62
C TRP A 152 6.75 -11.62 -3.40
N PRO A 153 7.55 -12.41 -2.64
CA PRO A 153 7.34 -13.85 -2.52
C PRO A 153 6.10 -14.23 -1.69
N ASN A 154 5.62 -13.34 -0.81
CA ASN A 154 4.43 -13.59 0.02
C ASN A 154 4.59 -14.83 0.94
N GLU A 155 5.75 -14.96 1.60
CA GLU A 155 6.02 -16.04 2.55
C GLU A 155 5.45 -15.74 3.94
N VAL A 156 5.69 -14.52 4.45
CA VAL A 156 5.13 -14.03 5.72
C VAL A 156 4.21 -12.85 5.41
N SER A 157 2.95 -13.01 5.74
CA SER A 157 1.91 -12.08 5.31
C SER A 157 0.93 -11.73 6.41
N THR A 158 0.54 -10.46 6.38
CA THR A 158 -0.61 -9.92 7.09
C THR A 158 -1.68 -9.55 6.07
N TRP A 159 -2.85 -9.11 6.54
CA TRP A 159 -3.94 -8.63 5.70
C TRP A 159 -4.34 -7.22 6.08
N GLU A 160 -4.72 -6.43 5.09
CA GLU A 160 -5.36 -5.12 5.26
C GLU A 160 -6.64 -5.08 4.43
N GLY A 161 -7.78 -4.95 5.10
CA GLY A 161 -9.08 -4.70 4.48
C GLY A 161 -9.30 -3.21 4.35
N ILE A 162 -9.44 -2.71 3.13
CA ILE A 162 -9.61 -1.28 2.85
C ILE A 162 -11.02 -1.08 2.29
N ALA A 163 -11.75 -0.15 2.91
CA ALA A 163 -12.99 0.38 2.35
C ALA A 163 -12.75 1.81 1.86
N TRP A 164 -13.43 2.21 0.79
CA TRP A 164 -13.39 3.57 0.25
C TRP A 164 -14.75 4.24 0.39
N ARG A 165 -14.75 5.57 0.49
CA ARG A 165 -15.94 6.42 0.50
C ARG A 165 -16.08 7.19 -0.81
N GLY A 166 -17.26 7.74 -1.06
CA GLY A 166 -17.49 8.65 -2.18
C GLY A 166 -16.81 10.01 -1.99
N GLU A 167 -17.15 10.98 -2.85
CA GLU A 167 -16.67 12.35 -2.74
C GLU A 167 -17.31 13.05 -1.54
N LEU A 168 -16.76 12.76 -0.35
CA LEU A 168 -17.14 13.36 0.92
C LEU A 168 -15.95 14.12 1.49
N ASP A 169 -16.17 15.41 1.74
CA ASP A 169 -15.25 16.25 2.49
C ASP A 169 -15.56 16.14 3.99
N GLY A 170 -14.51 16.07 4.80
CA GLY A 170 -14.61 16.10 6.26
C GLY A 170 -14.14 14.82 6.98
N PRO A 171 -14.26 14.81 8.33
CA PRO A 171 -13.90 13.67 9.15
C PRO A 171 -14.64 12.40 8.74
N ARG A 172 -13.99 11.25 8.91
CA ARG A 172 -14.61 9.95 8.67
C ARG A 172 -15.34 9.50 9.91
N THR A 173 -16.53 8.94 9.73
CA THR A 173 -17.31 8.39 10.84
C THR A 173 -17.38 6.87 10.71
N LEU A 174 -17.00 6.18 11.78
CA LEU A 174 -17.05 4.72 11.91
C LEU A 174 -17.88 4.37 13.14
N ASP A 175 -18.57 3.23 13.10
CA ASP A 175 -19.36 2.74 14.22
C ASP A 175 -18.46 2.40 15.43
N GLU A 176 -18.54 3.22 16.48
CA GLU A 176 -17.72 3.07 17.68
C GLU A 176 -17.96 1.77 18.45
N ASN A 177 -19.17 1.20 18.38
CA ASN A 177 -19.46 -0.07 19.05
C ASN A 177 -18.78 -1.22 18.32
N VAL A 178 -18.84 -1.21 16.99
CA VAL A 178 -18.10 -2.18 16.16
C VAL A 178 -16.59 -2.01 16.39
N LEU A 179 -16.06 -0.78 16.39
CA LEU A 179 -14.65 -0.53 16.66
C LEU A 179 -14.18 -1.10 18.01
N LYS A 180 -14.96 -0.95 19.07
CA LYS A 180 -14.65 -1.53 20.39
C LYS A 180 -14.61 -3.05 20.35
N HIS A 181 -15.52 -3.68 19.62
CA HIS A 181 -15.53 -5.14 19.47
C HIS A 181 -14.28 -5.63 18.72
N LEU A 182 -13.93 -4.96 17.62
CA LEU A 182 -12.75 -5.31 16.83
C LEU A 182 -11.43 -5.13 17.58
N ASP A 183 -11.34 -4.11 18.44
CA ASP A 183 -10.16 -3.86 19.27
C ASP A 183 -9.88 -4.99 20.28
N GLY A 184 -10.90 -5.77 20.65
CA GLY A 184 -10.77 -6.95 21.50
C GLY A 184 -10.22 -8.19 20.79
N ASP A 185 -10.21 -8.21 19.45
CA ASP A 185 -9.74 -9.37 18.67
C ASP A 185 -8.22 -9.34 18.51
N GLN A 186 -7.54 -10.27 19.17
CA GLN A 186 -6.07 -10.40 19.16
C GLN A 186 -5.47 -10.70 17.77
N ARG A 187 -6.31 -11.07 16.79
CA ARG A 187 -5.90 -11.31 15.40
C ARG A 187 -5.85 -10.01 14.59
N LEU A 188 -6.50 -8.95 15.08
CA LEU A 188 -6.52 -7.62 14.49
C LEU A 188 -5.48 -6.74 15.18
N VAL A 189 -4.92 -5.77 14.45
CA VAL A 189 -3.83 -4.93 14.96
C VAL A 189 -4.13 -3.46 14.73
N ALA A 190 -3.75 -2.64 15.70
CA ALA A 190 -3.86 -1.18 15.66
C ALA A 190 -5.28 -0.69 15.34
N CYS A 191 -6.31 -1.27 15.96
CA CYS A 191 -7.69 -0.80 15.81
C CYS A 191 -7.92 0.53 16.55
N ARG A 192 -7.44 0.64 17.80
CA ARG A 192 -7.46 1.88 18.59
C ARG A 192 -6.08 2.24 19.15
N ASP A 193 -5.88 3.51 19.47
CA ASP A 193 -4.74 3.96 20.28
C ASP A 193 -5.00 3.55 21.74
N PRO A 194 -4.18 2.68 22.35
CA PRO A 194 -4.41 2.19 23.70
C PRO A 194 -4.29 3.28 24.78
N ARG A 195 -3.68 4.44 24.46
CA ARG A 195 -3.49 5.54 25.41
C ARG A 195 -4.59 6.60 25.34
N GLN A 196 -5.12 6.82 24.13
CA GLN A 196 -6.12 7.87 23.86
C GLN A 196 -7.51 7.31 23.58
N GLY A 197 -7.65 5.99 23.45
CA GLY A 197 -8.89 5.32 23.05
C GLY A 197 -9.38 5.72 21.66
N ARG A 198 -8.57 6.38 20.83
CA ARG A 198 -9.00 6.91 19.52
C ARG A 198 -8.86 5.84 18.43
N GLY A 199 -9.86 5.70 17.56
CA GLY A 199 -9.76 4.84 16.37
C GLY A 199 -8.57 5.20 15.47
N LEU A 200 -7.82 4.19 15.04
CA LEU A 200 -6.66 4.33 14.16
C LEU A 200 -6.93 3.90 12.71
N LEU A 201 -8.11 3.30 12.45
CA LEU A 201 -8.46 2.74 11.14
C LEU A 201 -8.74 3.82 10.07
N ALA A 202 -9.29 4.97 10.48
CA ALA A 202 -9.67 6.05 9.57
C ALA A 202 -8.48 6.99 9.32
N PRO A 203 -7.98 7.12 8.07
CA PRO A 203 -6.90 8.05 7.76
C PRO A 203 -7.37 9.51 7.88
N ARG A 204 -6.42 10.44 8.03
CA ARG A 204 -6.68 11.88 7.97
C ARG A 204 -6.36 12.43 6.59
N GLY A 205 -7.11 13.42 6.15
CA GLY A 205 -6.92 14.11 4.88
C GLY A 205 -7.91 13.67 3.80
N THR A 206 -7.59 14.03 2.55
CA THR A 206 -8.45 13.98 1.37
C THR A 206 -8.43 12.65 0.62
N SER A 207 -7.75 11.63 1.16
CA SER A 207 -7.72 10.29 0.55
C SER A 207 -9.14 9.71 0.41
N PRO A 208 -9.43 8.89 -0.63
CA PRO A 208 -10.71 8.20 -0.75
C PRO A 208 -10.89 7.05 0.25
N VAL A 209 -9.84 6.63 0.96
CA VAL A 209 -9.93 5.53 1.94
C VAL A 209 -10.83 5.96 3.09
N LEU A 210 -11.87 5.17 3.37
CA LEU A 210 -12.75 5.32 4.53
C LEU A 210 -12.08 4.76 5.78
N PHE A 211 -11.64 3.50 5.72
CA PHE A 211 -10.87 2.86 6.79
C PHE A 211 -9.94 1.78 6.22
N GLY A 212 -8.89 1.44 6.96
CA GLY A 212 -8.04 0.27 6.73
C GLY A 212 -7.95 -0.59 7.99
N LEU A 213 -8.52 -1.80 7.96
CA LEU A 213 -8.46 -2.77 9.07
C LEU A 213 -7.32 -3.75 8.83
N ARG A 214 -6.43 -3.92 9.81
CA ARG A 214 -5.25 -4.79 9.70
C ARG A 214 -5.34 -5.99 10.61
N GLY A 215 -4.74 -7.11 10.20
CA GLY A 215 -4.65 -8.29 11.03
C GLY A 215 -3.71 -9.35 10.48
N THR A 216 -3.43 -10.35 11.30
CA THR A 216 -2.57 -11.49 10.95
C THR A 216 -3.36 -12.68 10.39
N VAL A 217 -4.70 -12.60 10.40
CA VAL A 217 -5.59 -13.65 9.92
C VAL A 217 -6.59 -13.09 8.90
N ARG A 218 -6.59 -13.65 7.69
CA ARG A 218 -7.45 -13.24 6.57
C ARG A 218 -8.93 -13.14 6.94
N SER A 219 -9.49 -14.20 7.56
CA SER A 219 -10.92 -14.25 7.91
C SER A 219 -11.29 -13.19 8.94
N ALA A 220 -10.46 -12.97 9.97
CA ALA A 220 -10.69 -11.93 10.96
C ALA A 220 -10.78 -10.53 10.32
N VAL A 221 -9.88 -10.21 9.38
CA VAL A 221 -9.92 -8.93 8.66
C VAL A 221 -11.14 -8.84 7.75
N LYS A 222 -11.47 -9.92 7.02
CA LYS A 222 -12.66 -9.96 6.16
C LYS A 222 -13.95 -9.74 6.95
N ASP A 223 -14.12 -10.47 8.04
CA ASP A 223 -15.34 -10.43 8.86
C ASP A 223 -15.44 -9.10 9.61
N GLY A 224 -14.31 -8.58 10.13
CA GLY A 224 -14.26 -7.27 10.78
C GLY A 224 -14.53 -6.10 9.82
N MET A 225 -14.03 -6.19 8.59
CA MET A 225 -14.33 -5.21 7.53
C MET A 225 -15.83 -5.22 7.20
N ALA A 226 -16.43 -6.41 7.03
CA ALA A 226 -17.86 -6.55 6.78
C ALA A 226 -18.70 -5.99 7.95
N ALA A 227 -18.32 -6.26 9.20
CA ALA A 227 -18.99 -5.74 10.38
C ALA A 227 -18.92 -4.19 10.44
N LEU A 228 -17.76 -3.59 10.15
CA LEU A 228 -17.62 -2.13 10.09
C LEU A 228 -18.49 -1.52 9.00
N MET A 229 -18.47 -2.09 7.80
CA MET A 229 -19.27 -1.60 6.67
C MET A 229 -20.79 -1.69 6.92
N ALA A 230 -21.23 -2.69 7.69
CA ALA A 230 -22.64 -2.86 8.08
C ALA A 230 -23.03 -2.07 9.34
N GLY A 231 -22.06 -1.44 10.02
CA GLY A 231 -22.30 -0.68 11.24
C GLY A 231 -23.16 0.56 10.99
N SER A 232 -24.19 0.75 11.80
CA SER A 232 -25.14 1.87 11.68
C SER A 232 -24.49 3.25 11.85
N GLY A 233 -23.38 3.32 12.60
CA GLY A 233 -22.58 4.53 12.78
C GLY A 233 -21.46 4.71 11.75
N THR A 234 -21.30 3.81 10.77
CA THR A 234 -20.29 3.93 9.71
C THR A 234 -20.86 4.63 8.49
N GLU A 235 -20.14 5.61 7.94
CA GLU A 235 -20.58 6.30 6.71
C GLU A 235 -20.60 5.35 5.48
N PRO A 236 -21.43 5.65 4.46
CA PRO A 236 -21.52 4.81 3.28
C PRO A 236 -20.18 4.63 2.56
N ASN A 237 -19.92 3.39 2.15
CA ASN A 237 -18.75 3.05 1.35
C ASN A 237 -19.14 2.85 -0.13
N THR A 238 -18.20 3.10 -1.03
CA THR A 238 -18.35 2.94 -2.49
C THR A 238 -17.68 1.66 -3.01
N GLY A 239 -16.88 1.00 -2.17
CA GLY A 239 -16.21 -0.23 -2.50
C GLY A 239 -15.32 -0.70 -1.35
N SER A 240 -14.86 -1.93 -1.43
CA SER A 240 -13.87 -2.48 -0.52
C SER A 240 -12.99 -3.52 -1.20
N SER A 241 -11.81 -3.77 -0.66
CA SER A 241 -10.94 -4.87 -1.07
C SER A 241 -10.08 -5.35 0.09
N LEU A 242 -9.84 -6.66 0.09
CA LEU A 242 -8.93 -7.29 1.03
C LEU A 242 -7.58 -7.45 0.35
N PHE A 243 -6.54 -6.88 0.96
CA PHE A 243 -5.17 -6.99 0.47
C PHE A 243 -4.36 -7.89 1.35
N ARG A 244 -3.48 -8.66 0.73
CA ARG A 244 -2.39 -9.34 1.42
C ARG A 244 -1.16 -8.46 1.45
N THR A 245 -0.46 -8.38 2.57
CA THR A 245 0.57 -7.34 2.76
C THR A 245 1.82 -7.84 3.46
N ASN A 246 2.95 -7.17 3.20
CA ASN A 246 4.21 -7.34 3.94
C ASN A 246 4.28 -6.45 5.19
N GLN A 247 3.19 -5.81 5.61
CA GLN A 247 3.20 -4.92 6.76
C GLN A 247 3.42 -5.72 8.05
N GLY A 248 4.32 -5.23 8.90
CA GLY A 248 4.71 -5.93 10.13
C GLY A 248 5.66 -7.11 9.93
N SER A 249 6.14 -7.38 8.71
CA SER A 249 7.10 -8.46 8.42
C SER A 249 8.52 -8.18 8.92
N GLY A 250 8.94 -6.90 8.92
CA GLY A 250 10.33 -6.53 9.13
C GLY A 250 11.23 -6.75 7.89
N ASP A 251 10.68 -6.99 6.69
CA ASP A 251 11.47 -7.29 5.48
C ASP A 251 12.52 -6.23 5.10
N HIS A 252 12.28 -4.98 5.50
CA HIS A 252 13.18 -3.84 5.29
C HIS A 252 14.34 -3.79 6.29
N LEU A 253 14.29 -4.55 7.39
CA LEU A 253 15.32 -4.56 8.43
C LEU A 253 16.56 -5.34 7.96
N THR A 254 17.73 -4.81 8.30
CA THR A 254 19.01 -5.48 8.14
C THR A 254 19.32 -6.36 9.36
N ALA A 255 20.50 -6.99 9.36
CA ALA A 255 20.98 -7.70 10.53
C ALA A 255 20.97 -6.80 11.78
N PRO A 256 20.62 -7.36 12.96
CA PRO A 256 20.60 -6.59 14.19
C PRO A 256 22.01 -6.12 14.57
N THR A 257 22.10 -4.90 15.09
CA THR A 257 23.31 -4.35 15.70
C THR A 257 23.19 -4.40 17.22
N SER A 258 24.29 -4.69 17.92
CA SER A 258 24.35 -4.69 19.38
C SER A 258 25.40 -3.67 19.85
N ALA A 259 25.00 -2.75 20.72
CA ALA A 259 25.87 -1.69 21.23
C ALA A 259 25.52 -1.36 22.70
N THR A 260 26.48 -0.82 23.44
CA THR A 260 26.29 -0.38 24.83
C THR A 260 25.92 1.09 24.86
N VAL A 261 24.86 1.46 25.59
CA VAL A 261 24.50 2.88 25.79
C VAL A 261 25.46 3.52 26.77
N GLU A 262 26.13 4.59 26.33
CA GLU A 262 27.11 5.34 27.12
C GLU A 262 26.52 6.65 27.66
N LYS A 263 25.63 7.28 26.89
CA LYS A 263 24.99 8.54 27.26
C LYS A 263 23.59 8.67 26.66
N VAL A 264 22.68 9.24 27.44
CA VAL A 264 21.33 9.62 27.02
C VAL A 264 21.21 11.13 27.03
N GLN A 265 20.76 11.72 25.92
CA GLN A 265 20.53 13.16 25.80
C GLN A 265 19.11 13.44 25.34
N VAL A 266 18.34 14.14 26.19
CA VAL A 266 17.01 14.63 25.83
C VAL A 266 17.15 15.97 25.11
N LEU A 267 16.66 16.03 23.89
CA LEU A 267 16.68 17.20 23.02
C LEU A 267 15.39 18.01 23.14
N ARG A 268 15.45 19.26 22.68
CA ARG A 268 14.28 20.13 22.60
C ARG A 268 13.20 19.49 21.71
N GLY A 269 11.96 19.45 22.20
CA GLY A 269 10.85 18.78 21.52
C GLY A 269 10.60 17.34 21.97
N GLY A 270 11.39 16.81 22.92
CA GLY A 270 11.20 15.49 23.52
C GLY A 270 11.84 14.34 22.74
N HIS A 271 12.68 14.64 21.73
CA HIS A 271 13.52 13.64 21.07
C HIS A 271 14.65 13.18 22.01
N VAL A 272 15.11 11.94 21.88
CA VAL A 272 16.17 11.38 22.74
C VAL A 272 17.28 10.84 21.85
N ALA A 273 18.49 11.39 21.98
CA ALA A 273 19.68 10.85 21.36
C ALA A 273 20.40 9.90 22.31
N LEU A 274 20.77 8.73 21.82
CA LEU A 274 21.58 7.72 22.51
C LEU A 274 22.98 7.71 21.91
N THR A 275 23.98 8.09 22.70
CA THR A 275 25.37 7.80 22.37
C THR A 275 25.67 6.38 22.84
N THR A 276 26.19 5.57 21.93
CA THR A 276 26.51 4.17 22.16
C THR A 276 27.95 3.88 21.74
N SER A 277 28.44 2.70 22.12
CA SER A 277 29.73 2.17 21.66
C SER A 277 29.85 2.03 20.13
N ASP A 278 28.73 2.16 19.39
CA ASP A 278 28.66 2.09 17.92
C ASP A 278 28.10 3.38 17.31
N GLY A 279 28.40 4.52 17.92
CA GLY A 279 28.00 5.84 17.44
C GLY A 279 26.74 6.41 18.10
N THR A 280 26.23 7.52 17.56
CA THR A 280 25.08 8.24 18.11
C THR A 280 23.84 8.02 17.27
N TRP A 281 22.76 7.65 17.94
CA TRP A 281 21.46 7.30 17.38
C TRP A 281 20.43 8.32 17.86
N LEU A 282 19.56 8.80 16.97
CA LEU A 282 18.53 9.81 17.25
C LEU A 282 17.13 9.22 17.15
#